data_AF-A0A830HD93-F1
#
_entry.id   AF-A0A830HD93-F1
#
_cell.length_a   1.000
_cell.length_b   1.000
_cell.length_c   1.000
_cell.angle_alpha   90.00
_cell.angle_beta   90.00
_cell.angle_gamma   90.00
#
_symmetry.space_group_name_H-M   'P 1'
#
loop_
_entity.id
_entity.type
_entity.pdbx_description
1 polymer ?
#
loop_
_entity_poly.entity_id
_entity_poly.type
_entity_poly.pdbx_seq_one_letter_code
_entity_poly.pdbx_strand_id
1 'polypeptide(L)'
;MSTLLACAFPVSIAELSADDKPTKLKACRAIAQATCTNENDTSYLRGVCAAGLHKPLIANVVEQPDSDHCRWACLAIFYLARDAENRRLLGEAGAVKALVDALNACLSVSCDTLVEPVVMALVNLTCCDVDNSVVVVRQGGVAALLGVIRSGRGKQLCSSSALALSNIANSSEQNRHAVRDVGCTVPVVALLVVAAKINDLELMRNICSLIKVLSRDADAKYEMVAAGAIEALSSTMVRRDAKTGIVELARQTRMVLEPPPEEIEPAATNIQPALQPGLPSAKGMLPPVRTSSKQSSSSSSPPPSSSAAAAAAVSFNAGSNVGTPPSSRGGLFTSIRNFFRNTPQHANPMCDAATAEQSADDDEMSNPFKPSEEEQTEEDELENAIKLSLADAEAAKEAAKEREVEEAKEMERAVKESLEEKENWDAVRNTTNVHEKLPEMMTQADVTSLVFGGLLSTSA
;
A
#
# COMPACT_ATOMS: atom_id res chain seq x y z
N MET A 1 -9.47 8.16 44.23
CA MET A 1 -9.14 7.20 43.14
C MET A 1 -7.64 7.07 42.89
N SER A 2 -6.85 8.15 42.94
CA SER A 2 -5.43 8.17 42.55
C SER A 2 -4.51 7.16 43.26
N THR A 3 -4.79 6.78 44.51
CA THR A 3 -3.98 5.82 45.29
C THR A 3 -4.25 4.35 45.00
N LEU A 4 -5.43 3.98 44.47
CA LEU A 4 -5.75 2.58 44.16
C LEU A 4 -5.16 2.12 42.81
N LEU A 5 -4.91 3.04 41.89
CA LEU A 5 -4.24 2.75 40.61
C LEU A 5 -2.71 2.63 40.75
N ALA A 6 -2.12 3.22 41.81
CA ALA A 6 -0.67 3.20 42.04
C ALA A 6 -0.11 1.79 42.34
N CYS A 7 -0.96 0.84 42.76
CA CYS A 7 -0.58 -0.56 43.00
C CYS A 7 -0.94 -1.50 41.84
N ALA A 8 -1.58 -1.01 40.77
CA ALA A 8 -2.07 -1.84 39.67
C ALA A 8 -1.07 -1.98 38.50
N PHE A 9 -0.08 -1.10 38.42
CA PHE A 9 0.93 -1.08 37.36
C PHE A 9 2.34 -1.11 37.97
N PRO A 10 3.33 -1.69 37.27
CA PRO A 10 4.70 -1.81 37.80
C PRO A 10 5.48 -0.48 37.81
N VAL A 11 4.86 0.63 37.42
CA VAL A 11 5.50 1.93 37.16
C VAL A 11 4.51 3.06 37.43
N SER A 12 4.99 4.14 38.02
CA SER A 12 4.27 5.40 38.25
C SER A 12 4.57 6.47 37.18
N ILE A 13 3.70 7.48 37.07
CA ILE A 13 3.95 8.65 36.21
C ILE A 13 5.24 9.38 36.60
N ALA A 14 5.56 9.42 37.90
CA ALA A 14 6.76 10.09 38.42
C ALA A 14 8.05 9.43 37.92
N GLU A 15 8.11 8.09 37.90
CA GLU A 15 9.28 7.36 37.40
C GLU A 15 9.45 7.49 35.87
N LEU A 16 8.35 7.51 35.11
CA LEU A 16 8.42 7.79 33.66
C LEU A 16 8.82 9.24 33.35
N SER A 17 8.61 10.16 34.29
CA SER A 17 8.89 11.60 34.15
C SER A 17 10.11 12.05 34.96
N ALA A 18 10.91 11.12 35.49
CA ALA A 18 12.05 11.43 36.34
C ALA A 18 13.16 12.12 35.54
N ASP A 19 13.86 13.10 36.12
CA ASP A 19 14.93 13.82 35.42
C ASP A 19 16.14 12.92 35.09
N ASP A 20 16.29 11.80 35.79
CA ASP A 20 17.42 10.88 35.61
C ASP A 20 17.14 9.80 34.54
N LYS A 21 18.10 9.68 33.60
CA LYS A 21 18.06 8.69 32.52
C LYS A 21 17.88 7.23 32.98
N PRO A 22 18.54 6.72 34.05
CA PRO A 22 18.40 5.32 34.42
C PRO A 22 17.01 4.98 35.00
N THR A 23 16.35 5.89 35.72
CA THR A 23 14.96 5.69 36.17
C THR A 23 14.00 5.73 34.99
N LYS A 24 14.11 6.73 34.07
CA LYS A 24 13.34 6.73 32.81
C LYS A 24 13.49 5.40 32.04
N LEU A 25 14.72 4.89 31.92
CA LEU A 25 15.01 3.63 31.23
C LEU A 25 14.35 2.43 31.91
N LYS A 26 14.50 2.28 33.23
CA LYS A 26 13.87 1.20 34.01
C LYS A 26 12.35 1.26 33.91
N ALA A 27 11.77 2.46 34.04
CA ALA A 27 10.35 2.72 33.94
C ALA A 27 9.78 2.37 32.55
N CYS A 28 10.38 2.90 31.47
CA CYS A 28 9.96 2.59 30.10
C CYS A 28 10.10 1.09 29.78
N ARG A 29 11.18 0.44 30.22
CA ARG A 29 11.37 -1.00 30.01
C ARG A 29 10.35 -1.84 30.76
N ALA A 30 10.06 -1.50 32.02
CA ALA A 30 9.09 -2.23 32.84
C ALA A 30 7.65 -2.14 32.28
N ILE A 31 7.22 -0.96 31.82
CA ILE A 31 5.89 -0.82 31.20
C ILE A 31 5.83 -1.46 29.80
N ALA A 32 6.92 -1.42 29.02
CA ALA A 32 7.01 -2.15 27.74
C ALA A 32 6.90 -3.67 27.96
N GLN A 33 7.62 -4.21 28.96
CA GLN A 33 7.53 -5.63 29.32
C GLN A 33 6.13 -6.01 29.80
N ALA A 34 5.50 -5.20 30.66
CA ALA A 34 4.18 -5.49 31.20
C ALA A 34 3.05 -5.34 30.18
N THR A 35 3.18 -4.43 29.20
CA THR A 35 2.25 -4.35 28.06
C THR A 35 2.50 -5.46 27.03
N CYS A 36 3.73 -5.98 26.90
CA CYS A 36 4.03 -7.19 26.14
C CYS A 36 3.46 -8.46 26.77
N THR A 37 3.58 -8.66 28.09
CA THR A 37 3.06 -9.86 28.76
C THR A 37 1.53 -9.89 28.75
N ASN A 38 0.89 -8.72 28.85
CA ASN A 38 -0.56 -8.53 28.83
C ASN A 38 -1.07 -8.10 27.43
N GLU A 39 -0.36 -8.44 26.36
CA GLU A 39 -0.64 -7.96 24.98
C GLU A 39 -2.04 -8.29 24.42
N ASN A 40 -2.74 -9.24 25.05
CA ASN A 40 -4.10 -9.66 24.70
C ASN A 40 -5.14 -9.25 25.76
N ASP A 41 -4.73 -8.72 26.92
CA ASP A 41 -5.63 -8.20 27.95
C ASP A 41 -5.94 -6.73 27.66
N THR A 42 -7.05 -6.51 26.94
CA THR A 42 -7.56 -5.17 26.64
C THR A 42 -7.91 -4.37 27.88
N SER A 43 -8.23 -4.99 29.02
CA SER A 43 -8.52 -4.30 30.28
C SER A 43 -7.25 -3.72 30.88
N TYR A 44 -6.16 -4.50 30.90
CA TYR A 44 -4.84 -4.02 31.32
C TYR A 44 -4.35 -2.89 30.42
N LEU A 45 -4.36 -3.08 29.09
CA LEU A 45 -3.88 -2.08 28.14
C LEU A 45 -4.69 -0.76 28.23
N ARG A 46 -6.02 -0.83 28.38
CA ARG A 46 -6.85 0.36 28.61
C ARG A 46 -6.57 1.00 29.96
N GLY A 47 -6.35 0.20 31.00
CA GLY A 47 -5.97 0.67 32.33
C GLY A 47 -4.72 1.55 32.32
N VAL A 48 -3.69 1.14 31.57
CA VAL A 48 -2.44 1.93 31.41
C VAL A 48 -2.72 3.30 30.75
N CYS A 49 -3.54 3.34 29.69
CA CYS A 49 -3.89 4.61 29.05
C CYS A 49 -4.81 5.47 29.94
N ALA A 50 -5.80 4.88 30.60
CA ALA A 50 -6.71 5.56 31.53
C ALA A 50 -6.00 6.12 32.77
N ALA A 51 -4.92 5.46 33.23
CA ALA A 51 -4.03 5.97 34.27
C ALA A 51 -3.15 7.15 33.80
N GLY A 52 -3.15 7.50 32.52
CA GLY A 52 -2.38 8.63 31.97
C GLY A 52 -0.92 8.31 31.62
N LEU A 53 -0.46 7.06 31.82
CA LEU A 53 0.93 6.64 31.61
C LEU A 53 1.40 6.77 30.15
N HIS A 54 0.46 6.83 29.19
CA HIS A 54 0.75 7.06 27.78
C HIS A 54 1.40 8.44 27.51
N LYS A 55 1.08 9.47 28.30
CA LYS A 55 1.58 10.84 28.09
C LYS A 55 3.09 10.98 28.33
N PRO A 56 3.66 10.56 29.48
CA PRO A 56 5.11 10.62 29.68
C PRO A 56 5.87 9.66 28.76
N LEU A 57 5.26 8.55 28.30
CA LEU A 57 5.86 7.71 27.24
C LEU A 57 6.04 8.49 25.93
N ILE A 58 5.04 9.26 25.50
CA ILE A 58 5.14 10.11 24.31
C ILE A 58 6.18 11.23 24.52
N ALA A 59 6.21 11.86 25.70
CA ALA A 59 7.22 12.88 26.03
C ALA A 59 8.65 12.32 25.93
N ASN A 60 8.89 11.10 26.45
CA ASN A 60 10.18 10.42 26.37
C ASN A 60 10.62 10.08 24.94
N VAL A 61 9.70 9.94 23.98
CA VAL A 61 10.03 9.79 22.55
C VAL A 61 10.49 11.13 21.95
N VAL A 62 9.89 12.25 22.39
CA VAL A 62 10.20 13.60 21.87
C VAL A 62 11.49 14.16 22.47
N GLU A 63 11.77 13.91 23.75
CA GLU A 63 12.91 14.53 24.47
C GLU A 63 14.29 14.02 24.03
N GLN A 64 14.45 12.71 23.84
CA GLN A 64 15.74 12.08 23.54
C GLN A 64 15.59 10.96 22.50
N PRO A 65 15.46 11.33 21.21
CA PRO A 65 15.19 10.39 20.12
C PRO A 65 16.36 9.46 19.75
N ASP A 66 17.48 9.49 20.46
CA ASP A 66 18.62 8.55 20.29
C ASP A 66 18.84 7.66 21.53
N SER A 67 17.89 7.63 22.47
CA SER A 67 18.04 6.95 23.76
C SER A 67 17.40 5.57 23.82
N ASP A 68 17.98 4.66 24.61
CA ASP A 68 17.35 3.35 24.89
C ASP A 68 15.95 3.47 25.49
N HIS A 69 15.69 4.52 26.28
CA HIS A 69 14.37 4.72 26.88
C HIS A 69 13.31 5.15 25.84
N CYS A 70 13.71 5.86 24.76
CA CYS A 70 12.85 6.09 23.60
C CYS A 70 12.46 4.77 22.92
N ARG A 71 13.41 3.82 22.77
CA ARG A 71 13.14 2.49 22.18
C ARG A 71 12.08 1.73 22.97
N TRP A 72 12.22 1.68 24.30
CA TRP A 72 11.22 1.05 25.17
C TRP A 72 9.89 1.81 25.19
N ALA A 73 9.90 3.14 25.11
CA ALA A 73 8.67 3.93 25.02
C ALA A 73 7.90 3.66 23.71
N CYS A 74 8.59 3.57 22.57
CA CYS A 74 8.00 3.19 21.29
C CYS A 74 7.41 1.76 21.34
N LEU A 75 8.12 0.80 21.94
CA LEU A 75 7.60 -0.56 22.15
C LEU A 75 6.35 -0.58 23.05
N ALA A 76 6.32 0.19 24.13
CA ALA A 76 5.14 0.31 24.99
C ALA A 76 3.95 0.92 24.23
N ILE A 77 4.16 1.99 23.45
CA ILE A 77 3.15 2.61 22.59
C ILE A 77 2.62 1.59 21.56
N PHE A 78 3.50 0.80 20.95
CA PHE A 78 3.13 -0.28 20.03
C PHE A 78 2.20 -1.32 20.67
N TYR A 79 2.49 -1.83 21.86
CA TYR A 79 1.61 -2.78 22.56
C TYR A 79 0.30 -2.13 22.98
N LEU A 80 0.33 -0.88 23.49
CA LEU A 80 -0.88 -0.14 23.87
C LEU A 80 -1.82 0.09 22.69
N ALA A 81 -1.28 0.40 21.50
CA ALA A 81 -2.04 0.62 20.26
C ALA A 81 -2.73 -0.64 19.70
N ARG A 82 -2.54 -1.83 20.30
CA ARG A 82 -3.32 -3.02 19.91
C ARG A 82 -4.81 -2.87 20.24
N ASP A 83 -5.14 -2.21 21.35
CA ASP A 83 -6.52 -1.87 21.69
C ASP A 83 -7.02 -0.65 20.91
N ALA A 84 -8.29 -0.67 20.48
CA ALA A 84 -8.86 0.38 19.63
C ALA A 84 -9.06 1.72 20.35
N GLU A 85 -9.44 1.71 21.62
CA GLU A 85 -9.66 2.95 22.39
C GLU A 85 -8.32 3.64 22.67
N ASN A 86 -7.29 2.85 22.96
CA ASN A 86 -5.94 3.33 23.14
C ASN A 86 -5.38 4.02 21.89
N ARG A 87 -5.71 3.58 20.66
CA ARG A 87 -5.23 4.26 19.44
C ARG A 87 -5.72 5.69 19.33
N ARG A 88 -7.00 5.93 19.64
CA ARG A 88 -7.59 7.27 19.70
C ARG A 88 -6.89 8.12 20.76
N LEU A 89 -6.75 7.60 21.99
CA LEU A 89 -6.08 8.31 23.11
C LEU A 89 -4.61 8.64 22.82
N LEU A 90 -3.87 7.71 22.20
CA LEU A 90 -2.48 7.92 21.78
C LEU A 90 -2.39 8.98 20.66
N GLY A 91 -3.31 8.94 19.70
CA GLY A 91 -3.46 9.96 18.65
C GLY A 91 -3.68 11.36 19.21
N GLU A 92 -4.68 11.50 20.08
CA GLU A 92 -5.03 12.76 20.76
C GLU A 92 -3.90 13.28 21.66
N ALA A 93 -3.12 12.39 22.28
CA ALA A 93 -1.93 12.75 23.04
C ALA A 93 -0.69 13.07 22.18
N GLY A 94 -0.80 13.01 20.84
CA GLY A 94 0.25 13.40 19.91
C GLY A 94 1.25 12.30 19.55
N ALA A 95 1.00 11.03 19.91
CA ALA A 95 1.92 9.91 19.66
C ALA A 95 2.28 9.78 18.18
N VAL A 96 1.32 9.94 17.28
CA VAL A 96 1.55 9.85 15.83
C VAL A 96 2.57 10.88 15.37
N LYS A 97 2.50 12.13 15.87
CA LYS A 97 3.48 13.16 15.53
C LYS A 97 4.86 12.80 16.07
N ALA A 98 4.96 12.45 17.36
CA ALA A 98 6.23 12.09 17.98
C ALA A 98 6.94 10.93 17.25
N LEU A 99 6.19 9.92 16.84
CA LEU A 99 6.70 8.77 16.10
C LEU A 99 7.15 9.13 14.67
N VAL A 100 6.41 9.98 13.95
CA VAL A 100 6.82 10.42 12.60
C VAL A 100 8.04 11.34 12.66
N ASP A 101 8.11 12.24 13.65
CA ASP A 101 9.28 13.10 13.87
C ASP A 101 10.52 12.25 14.20
N ALA A 102 10.39 11.25 15.09
CA ALA A 102 11.45 10.29 15.39
C ALA A 102 11.88 9.48 14.16
N LEU A 103 10.94 9.00 13.34
CA LEU A 103 11.26 8.25 12.12
C LEU A 103 12.08 9.09 11.13
N ASN A 104 11.72 10.36 10.95
CA ASN A 104 12.45 11.30 10.10
C ASN A 104 13.86 11.61 10.64
N ALA A 105 14.02 11.72 11.97
CA ALA A 105 15.33 11.86 12.60
C ALA A 105 16.21 10.61 12.34
N CYS A 106 15.68 9.41 12.59
CA CYS A 106 16.40 8.16 12.35
C CYS A 106 16.83 7.98 10.88
N LEU A 107 15.98 8.39 9.94
CA LEU A 107 16.29 8.39 8.50
C LEU A 107 17.38 9.38 8.08
N SER A 108 17.62 10.46 8.84
CA SER A 108 18.64 11.46 8.53
C SER A 108 19.98 11.22 9.23
N VAL A 109 20.00 10.51 10.35
CA VAL A 109 21.20 10.24 11.18
C VAL A 109 21.70 8.78 11.07
N SER A 110 21.01 7.91 10.32
CA SER A 110 21.27 6.46 10.24
C SER A 110 21.18 5.74 11.60
N CYS A 111 20.22 6.16 12.43
CA CYS A 111 19.96 5.54 13.73
C CYS A 111 18.95 4.39 13.58
N ASP A 112 19.42 3.18 13.28
CA ASP A 112 18.56 2.04 12.91
C ASP A 112 17.81 1.40 14.09
N THR A 113 18.28 1.57 15.33
CA THR A 113 17.74 0.87 16.53
C THR A 113 16.30 1.24 16.89
N LEU A 114 15.79 2.35 16.35
CA LEU A 114 14.46 2.91 16.63
C LEU A 114 13.49 2.82 15.47
N VAL A 115 13.96 2.60 14.24
CA VAL A 115 13.12 2.54 13.04
C VAL A 115 12.09 1.43 13.15
N GLU A 116 12.50 0.25 13.64
CA GLU A 116 11.63 -0.91 13.85
C GLU A 116 10.46 -0.64 14.83
N PRO A 117 10.68 -0.31 16.13
CA PRO A 117 9.57 -0.10 17.06
C PRO A 117 8.69 1.09 16.68
N VAL A 118 9.25 2.13 16.02
CA VAL A 118 8.48 3.26 15.51
C VAL A 118 7.55 2.85 14.38
N VAL A 119 8.04 2.13 13.36
CA VAL A 119 7.21 1.62 12.26
C VAL A 119 6.16 0.64 12.79
N MET A 120 6.51 -0.26 13.71
CA MET A 120 5.55 -1.18 14.33
C MET A 120 4.46 -0.45 15.11
N ALA A 121 4.80 0.61 15.86
CA ALA A 121 3.82 1.46 16.53
C ALA A 121 2.87 2.15 15.53
N LEU A 122 3.40 2.69 14.43
CA LEU A 122 2.60 3.30 13.36
C LEU A 122 1.67 2.30 12.65
N VAL A 123 2.11 1.05 12.41
CA VAL A 123 1.25 -0.03 11.89
C VAL A 123 0.03 -0.24 12.78
N ASN A 124 0.23 -0.33 14.09
CA ASN A 124 -0.90 -0.50 15.00
C ASN A 124 -1.74 0.78 15.06
N LEU A 125 -1.16 1.97 15.25
CA LEU A 125 -1.90 3.24 15.38
C LEU A 125 -2.78 3.59 14.17
N THR A 126 -2.38 3.21 12.95
CA THR A 126 -3.16 3.40 11.71
C THR A 126 -4.21 2.32 11.47
N CYS A 127 -4.18 1.22 12.24
CA CYS A 127 -5.05 0.06 12.03
C CYS A 127 -6.52 0.41 12.33
N CYS A 128 -7.31 0.54 11.27
CA CYS A 128 -8.73 0.93 11.32
C CYS A 128 -8.98 2.26 12.06
N ASP A 129 -8.03 3.20 11.98
CA ASP A 129 -8.12 4.53 12.61
C ASP A 129 -7.82 5.61 11.55
N VAL A 130 -8.87 6.35 11.17
CA VAL A 130 -8.81 7.34 10.08
C VAL A 130 -8.12 8.61 10.55
N ASP A 131 -8.36 9.07 11.77
CA ASP A 131 -7.79 10.30 12.32
C ASP A 131 -6.27 10.16 12.47
N ASN A 132 -5.79 9.05 13.04
CA ASN A 132 -4.37 8.74 13.09
C ASN A 132 -3.75 8.67 11.70
N SER A 133 -4.43 8.03 10.74
CA SER A 133 -3.94 7.93 9.35
C SER A 133 -3.82 9.30 8.67
N VAL A 134 -4.78 10.20 8.86
CA VAL A 134 -4.72 11.59 8.38
C VAL A 134 -3.59 12.37 9.04
N VAL A 135 -3.31 12.15 10.34
CA VAL A 135 -2.17 12.77 11.02
C VAL A 135 -0.84 12.24 10.47
N VAL A 136 -0.69 10.93 10.19
CA VAL A 136 0.52 10.39 9.56
C VAL A 136 0.79 11.08 8.22
N VAL A 137 -0.22 11.21 7.36
CA VAL A 137 -0.09 11.92 6.06
C VAL A 137 0.33 13.37 6.28
N ARG A 138 -0.34 14.10 7.19
CA ARG A 138 -0.05 15.52 7.46
C ARG A 138 1.35 15.78 8.00
N GLN A 139 1.93 14.85 8.75
CA GLN A 139 3.31 14.94 9.27
C GLN A 139 4.37 14.44 8.28
N GLY A 140 4.00 14.10 7.03
CA GLY A 140 4.92 13.56 6.03
C GLY A 140 5.33 12.10 6.24
N GLY A 141 4.67 11.39 7.16
CA GLY A 141 5.03 10.01 7.53
C GLY A 141 4.89 8.99 6.41
N VAL A 142 4.11 9.28 5.36
CA VAL A 142 4.07 8.48 4.13
C VAL A 142 5.43 8.48 3.42
N ALA A 143 6.07 9.64 3.30
CA ALA A 143 7.40 9.76 2.70
C ALA A 143 8.47 9.10 3.58
N ALA A 144 8.34 9.20 4.91
CA ALA A 144 9.21 8.51 5.84
C ALA A 144 9.11 6.98 5.72
N LEU A 145 7.89 6.43 5.71
CA LEU A 145 7.63 4.99 5.51
C LEU A 145 8.11 4.49 4.13
N LEU A 146 7.98 5.30 3.07
CA LEU A 146 8.54 4.96 1.76
C LEU A 146 10.08 5.06 1.76
N GLY A 147 10.67 5.99 2.52
CA GLY A 147 12.11 6.07 2.76
C GLY A 147 12.66 4.83 3.48
N VAL A 148 11.90 4.25 4.42
CA VAL A 148 12.22 2.96 5.03
C VAL A 148 12.21 1.84 3.98
N ILE A 149 11.20 1.77 3.11
CA ILE A 149 11.18 0.80 1.99
C ILE A 149 12.39 1.00 1.07
N ARG A 150 12.66 2.24 0.62
CA ARG A 150 13.79 2.58 -0.27
C ARG A 150 15.16 2.24 0.32
N SER A 151 15.31 2.38 1.63
CA SER A 151 16.56 1.99 2.32
C SER A 151 16.86 0.50 2.25
N GLY A 152 15.85 -0.34 1.94
CA GLY A 152 15.94 -1.78 1.85
C GLY A 152 16.22 -2.52 3.17
N ARG A 153 16.34 -1.78 4.28
CA ARG A 153 16.63 -2.30 5.62
C ARG A 153 15.61 -3.37 6.02
N GLY A 154 16.06 -4.63 6.12
CA GLY A 154 15.33 -5.80 6.65
C GLY A 154 13.98 -6.14 6.00
N LYS A 155 13.76 -7.40 5.63
CA LYS A 155 12.47 -7.88 5.07
C LYS A 155 11.26 -7.54 5.97
N GLN A 156 11.42 -7.65 7.29
CA GLN A 156 10.36 -7.43 8.27
C GLN A 156 9.96 -5.96 8.38
N LEU A 157 10.93 -5.06 8.26
CA LEU A 157 10.73 -3.63 8.35
C LEU A 157 10.12 -3.07 7.05
N CYS A 158 10.57 -3.57 5.89
CA CYS A 158 9.91 -3.34 4.60
C CYS A 158 8.45 -3.84 4.61
N SER A 159 8.22 -5.06 5.11
CA SER A 159 6.87 -5.66 5.26
C SER A 159 5.95 -4.84 6.17
N SER A 160 6.47 -4.37 7.31
CA SER A 160 5.73 -3.54 8.26
C SER A 160 5.43 -2.15 7.68
N SER A 161 6.37 -1.56 6.95
CA SER A 161 6.17 -0.27 6.27
C SER A 161 5.10 -0.36 5.18
N ALA A 162 5.12 -1.43 4.38
CA ALA A 162 4.07 -1.70 3.38
C ALA A 162 2.69 -1.90 4.03
N LEU A 163 2.62 -2.56 5.20
CA LEU A 163 1.39 -2.72 5.96
C LEU A 163 0.86 -1.39 6.53
N ALA A 164 1.74 -0.52 7.06
CA ALA A 164 1.36 0.82 7.51
C ALA A 164 0.80 1.66 6.35
N LEU A 165 1.48 1.66 5.19
CA LEU A 165 1.00 2.31 3.98
C LEU A 165 -0.34 1.72 3.50
N SER A 166 -0.54 0.40 3.62
CA SER A 166 -1.82 -0.25 3.28
C SER A 166 -2.96 0.21 4.20
N ASN A 167 -2.71 0.37 5.51
CA ASN A 167 -3.69 0.90 6.46
C ASN A 167 -4.06 2.36 6.11
N ILE A 168 -3.05 3.21 5.91
CA ILE A 168 -3.22 4.63 5.56
C ILE A 168 -4.00 4.77 4.25
N ALA A 169 -3.59 4.08 3.19
CA ALA A 169 -4.28 4.12 1.89
C ALA A 169 -5.69 3.50 1.94
N ASN A 170 -6.00 2.61 2.87
CA ASN A 170 -7.35 2.04 3.02
C ASN A 170 -8.28 2.97 3.82
N SER A 171 -7.75 3.90 4.62
CA SER A 171 -8.54 4.77 5.51
C SER A 171 -9.36 5.85 4.78
N SER A 172 -8.84 6.44 3.70
CA SER A 172 -9.56 7.41 2.87
C SER A 172 -9.01 7.46 1.44
N GLU A 173 -9.75 8.08 0.53
CA GLU A 173 -9.32 8.33 -0.85
C GLU A 173 -8.18 9.35 -0.93
N GLN A 174 -8.27 10.43 -0.16
CA GLN A 174 -7.22 11.46 -0.07
C GLN A 174 -5.90 10.88 0.44
N ASN A 175 -5.96 9.97 1.41
CA ASN A 175 -4.76 9.27 1.92
C ASN A 175 -4.21 8.27 0.88
N ARG A 176 -5.07 7.69 0.02
CA ARG A 176 -4.66 6.82 -1.09
C ARG A 176 -3.87 7.59 -2.15
N HIS A 177 -4.38 8.75 -2.59
CA HIS A 177 -3.65 9.63 -3.50
C HIS A 177 -2.35 10.14 -2.88
N ALA A 178 -2.35 10.57 -1.60
CA ALA A 178 -1.11 10.96 -0.93
C ALA A 178 -0.04 9.85 -0.88
N VAL A 179 -0.44 8.56 -0.81
CA VAL A 179 0.50 7.43 -0.94
C VAL A 179 1.00 7.25 -2.37
N ARG A 180 0.12 7.40 -3.39
CA ARG A 180 0.51 7.37 -4.81
C ARG A 180 1.48 8.51 -5.15
N ASP A 181 1.12 9.74 -4.82
CA ASP A 181 1.81 10.98 -5.25
C ASP A 181 3.26 11.09 -4.73
N VAL A 182 3.58 10.40 -3.63
CA VAL A 182 4.94 10.25 -3.08
C VAL A 182 5.79 9.23 -3.89
N GLY A 183 5.20 8.60 -4.90
CA GLY A 183 5.85 7.67 -5.83
C GLY A 183 5.97 6.24 -5.30
N CYS A 184 4.99 5.78 -4.51
CA CYS A 184 5.01 4.49 -3.82
C CYS A 184 4.87 3.27 -4.76
N THR A 185 4.24 3.45 -5.93
CA THR A 185 3.94 2.39 -6.92
C THR A 185 5.17 1.57 -7.31
N VAL A 186 6.24 2.23 -7.79
CA VAL A 186 7.45 1.55 -8.29
C VAL A 186 8.21 0.79 -7.17
N PRO A 187 8.52 1.38 -5.99
CA PRO A 187 9.16 0.63 -4.90
C PRO A 187 8.34 -0.57 -4.39
N VAL A 188 7.01 -0.49 -4.40
CA VAL A 188 6.13 -1.60 -4.00
C VAL A 188 6.17 -2.75 -5.01
N VAL A 189 6.28 -2.45 -6.31
CA VAL A 189 6.43 -3.48 -7.34
C VAL A 189 7.83 -4.13 -7.30
N ALA A 190 8.89 -3.38 -7.01
CA ALA A 190 10.21 -3.92 -6.73
C ALA A 190 10.20 -4.89 -5.53
N LEU A 191 9.58 -4.48 -4.40
CA LEU A 191 9.40 -5.37 -3.25
C LEU A 191 8.59 -6.64 -3.58
N LEU A 192 7.58 -6.53 -4.46
CA LEU A 192 6.80 -7.68 -4.96
C LEU A 192 7.70 -8.68 -5.72
N VAL A 193 8.61 -8.21 -6.59
CA VAL A 193 9.57 -9.08 -7.30
C VAL A 193 10.46 -9.83 -6.31
N VAL A 194 10.96 -9.16 -5.26
CA VAL A 194 11.78 -9.80 -4.23
C VAL A 194 10.97 -10.79 -3.39
N ALA A 195 9.77 -10.42 -2.95
CA ALA A 195 8.87 -11.30 -2.20
C ALA A 195 8.52 -12.59 -2.97
N ALA A 196 8.29 -12.46 -4.28
CA ALA A 196 8.08 -13.57 -5.22
C ALA A 196 9.34 -14.43 -5.41
N LYS A 197 10.54 -13.86 -5.31
CA LYS A 197 11.82 -14.60 -5.41
C LYS A 197 12.09 -15.45 -4.18
N ILE A 198 11.76 -14.95 -2.98
CA ILE A 198 12.10 -15.59 -1.68
C ILE A 198 10.99 -16.49 -1.10
N ASN A 199 9.80 -16.53 -1.71
CA ASN A 199 8.63 -17.29 -1.21
C ASN A 199 8.24 -16.94 0.25
N ASP A 200 8.34 -15.66 0.63
CA ASP A 200 7.89 -15.16 1.93
C ASP A 200 6.41 -14.76 1.89
N LEU A 201 5.60 -15.48 2.66
CA LEU A 201 4.14 -15.31 2.69
C LEU A 201 3.71 -14.05 3.47
N GLU A 202 4.48 -13.57 4.43
CA GLU A 202 4.14 -12.39 5.24
C GLU A 202 4.42 -11.11 4.46
N LEU A 203 5.61 -10.99 3.89
CA LEU A 203 5.98 -9.91 2.99
C LEU A 203 5.03 -9.86 1.78
N MET A 204 4.78 -11.00 1.12
CA MET A 204 3.88 -11.03 -0.03
C MET A 204 2.44 -10.66 0.34
N ARG A 205 1.92 -11.12 1.48
CA ARG A 205 0.57 -10.76 1.97
C ARG A 205 0.42 -9.25 2.16
N ASN A 206 1.39 -8.61 2.80
CA ASN A 206 1.31 -7.17 3.11
C ASN A 206 1.47 -6.32 1.84
N ILE A 207 2.36 -6.70 0.92
CA ILE A 207 2.50 -6.05 -0.39
C ILE A 207 1.25 -6.22 -1.25
N CYS A 208 0.71 -7.44 -1.38
CA CYS A 208 -0.55 -7.68 -2.09
C CYS A 208 -1.72 -6.91 -1.49
N SER A 209 -1.76 -6.72 -0.16
CA SER A 209 -2.76 -5.88 0.49
C SER A 209 -2.63 -4.42 0.06
N LEU A 210 -1.42 -3.86 0.07
CA LEU A 210 -1.16 -2.50 -0.40
C LEU A 210 -1.54 -2.33 -1.87
N ILE A 211 -1.10 -3.23 -2.76
CA ILE A 211 -1.43 -3.20 -4.19
C ILE A 211 -2.95 -3.23 -4.41
N LYS A 212 -3.70 -4.14 -3.76
CA LYS A 212 -5.17 -4.21 -3.87
C LYS A 212 -5.86 -2.93 -3.38
N VAL A 213 -5.30 -2.23 -2.39
CA VAL A 213 -5.83 -0.98 -1.85
C VAL A 213 -5.50 0.22 -2.75
N LEU A 214 -4.32 0.24 -3.37
CA LEU A 214 -3.91 1.27 -4.34
C LEU A 214 -4.63 1.11 -5.68
N SER A 215 -4.87 -0.13 -6.14
CA SER A 215 -5.55 -0.43 -7.42
C SER A 215 -7.03 -0.01 -7.48
N ARG A 216 -7.56 0.59 -6.40
CA ARG A 216 -8.85 1.29 -6.40
C ARG A 216 -8.77 2.66 -7.09
N ASP A 217 -7.57 3.24 -7.16
CA ASP A 217 -7.23 4.38 -8.00
C ASP A 217 -6.76 3.86 -9.36
N ALA A 218 -7.31 4.40 -10.43
CA ALA A 218 -7.01 3.99 -11.79
C ALA A 218 -5.56 4.34 -12.17
N ASP A 219 -5.09 5.54 -11.82
CA ASP A 219 -3.74 6.00 -12.15
C ASP A 219 -2.69 5.07 -11.51
N ALA A 220 -2.85 4.81 -10.21
CA ALA A 220 -1.98 3.91 -9.47
C ALA A 220 -2.02 2.47 -10.01
N LYS A 221 -3.19 2.00 -10.51
CA LYS A 221 -3.32 0.71 -11.17
C LYS A 221 -2.50 0.67 -12.47
N TYR A 222 -2.61 1.68 -13.33
CA TYR A 222 -1.83 1.76 -14.58
C TYR A 222 -0.33 1.86 -14.30
N GLU A 223 0.10 2.70 -13.34
CA GLU A 223 1.51 2.79 -12.90
C GLU A 223 2.06 1.44 -12.44
N MET A 224 1.32 0.69 -11.60
CA MET A 224 1.76 -0.62 -11.12
C MET A 224 1.81 -1.68 -12.24
N VAL A 225 0.91 -1.62 -13.22
CA VAL A 225 0.95 -2.49 -14.41
C VAL A 225 2.16 -2.15 -15.28
N ALA A 226 2.42 -0.88 -15.55
CA ALA A 226 3.59 -0.40 -16.31
C ALA A 226 4.92 -0.76 -15.61
N ALA A 227 4.95 -0.75 -14.28
CA ALA A 227 6.09 -1.19 -13.48
C ALA A 227 6.31 -2.72 -13.45
N GLY A 228 5.48 -3.51 -14.14
CA GLY A 228 5.65 -4.95 -14.29
C GLY A 228 4.97 -5.84 -13.22
N ALA A 229 4.03 -5.31 -12.44
CA ALA A 229 3.39 -6.07 -11.35
C ALA A 229 2.70 -7.36 -11.84
N ILE A 230 2.07 -7.35 -13.02
CA ILE A 230 1.42 -8.55 -13.59
C ILE A 230 2.46 -9.63 -13.92
N GLU A 231 3.62 -9.27 -14.47
CA GLU A 231 4.69 -10.22 -14.78
C GLU A 231 5.27 -10.84 -13.50
N ALA A 232 5.55 -10.02 -12.49
CA ALA A 232 6.04 -10.50 -11.19
C ALA A 232 5.08 -11.53 -10.56
N LEU A 233 3.78 -11.21 -10.51
CA LEU A 233 2.74 -12.12 -10.01
C LEU A 233 2.63 -13.39 -10.87
N SER A 234 2.75 -13.27 -12.20
CA SER A 234 2.77 -14.41 -13.13
C SER A 234 3.93 -15.37 -12.83
N SER A 235 5.14 -14.82 -12.65
CA SER A 235 6.34 -15.60 -12.35
C SER A 235 6.19 -16.40 -11.05
N THR A 236 5.51 -15.82 -10.06
CA THR A 236 5.23 -16.45 -8.77
C THR A 236 4.31 -17.67 -8.93
N MET A 237 3.33 -17.61 -9.84
CA MET A 237 2.38 -18.69 -10.08
C MET A 237 2.97 -19.88 -10.85
N VAL A 238 4.04 -19.67 -11.61
CA VAL A 238 4.71 -20.71 -12.42
C VAL A 238 5.82 -21.44 -11.65
N ARG A 239 6.35 -20.83 -10.58
CA ARG A 239 7.35 -21.43 -9.67
C ARG A 239 6.81 -22.70 -8.99
N ARG A 240 7.52 -23.82 -9.16
CA ARG A 240 7.13 -25.13 -8.60
C ARG A 240 7.29 -25.22 -7.08
N ASP A 241 8.13 -24.36 -6.54
CA ASP A 241 8.49 -24.19 -5.13
C ASP A 241 7.59 -23.19 -4.38
N ALA A 242 6.74 -22.43 -5.09
CA ALA A 242 5.87 -21.44 -4.50
C ALA A 242 4.79 -22.10 -3.61
N LYS A 243 4.66 -21.60 -2.37
CA LYS A 243 3.65 -22.06 -1.41
C LYS A 243 2.25 -21.76 -1.96
N THR A 244 1.30 -22.68 -1.81
CA THR A 244 -0.08 -22.54 -2.33
C THR A 244 -0.77 -21.25 -1.91
N GLY A 245 -0.58 -20.79 -0.67
CA GLY A 245 -1.10 -19.51 -0.19
C GLY A 245 -0.50 -18.28 -0.88
N ILE A 246 0.76 -18.35 -1.31
CA ILE A 246 1.42 -17.29 -2.10
C ILE A 246 0.83 -17.25 -3.51
N VAL A 247 0.68 -18.42 -4.15
CA VAL A 247 0.08 -18.54 -5.49
C VAL A 247 -1.35 -17.99 -5.50
N GLU A 248 -2.16 -18.30 -4.48
CA GLU A 248 -3.53 -17.79 -4.37
C GLU A 248 -3.57 -16.27 -4.12
N LEU A 249 -2.70 -15.73 -3.26
CA LEU A 249 -2.57 -14.27 -3.08
C LEU A 249 -2.12 -13.58 -4.38
N ALA A 250 -1.19 -14.19 -5.12
CA ALA A 250 -0.71 -13.65 -6.39
C ALA A 250 -1.84 -13.62 -7.43
N ARG A 251 -2.57 -14.74 -7.58
CA ARG A 251 -3.74 -14.87 -8.45
C ARG A 251 -4.81 -13.82 -8.16
N GLN A 252 -5.18 -13.65 -6.88
CA GLN A 252 -6.18 -12.64 -6.48
C GLN A 252 -5.73 -11.21 -6.76
N THR A 253 -4.44 -10.91 -6.57
CA THR A 253 -3.90 -9.56 -6.79
C THR A 253 -3.80 -9.26 -8.28
N ARG A 254 -3.41 -10.25 -9.08
CA ARG A 254 -3.40 -10.19 -10.54
C ARG A 254 -4.79 -9.86 -11.10
N MET A 255 -5.84 -10.55 -10.66
CA MET A 255 -7.21 -10.28 -11.09
C MET A 255 -7.70 -8.85 -10.82
N VAL A 256 -7.12 -8.15 -9.83
CA VAL A 256 -7.45 -6.74 -9.54
C VAL A 256 -6.66 -5.79 -10.46
N LEU A 257 -5.44 -6.17 -10.84
CA LEU A 257 -4.57 -5.41 -11.74
C LEU A 257 -4.86 -5.61 -13.23
N GLU A 258 -5.42 -6.75 -13.63
CA GLU A 258 -5.85 -6.95 -15.01
C GLU A 258 -6.90 -5.88 -15.39
N PRO A 259 -6.79 -5.25 -16.57
CA PRO A 259 -7.85 -4.37 -17.04
C PRO A 259 -9.16 -5.17 -17.17
N PRO A 260 -10.34 -4.55 -17.01
CA PRO A 260 -11.56 -5.19 -17.48
C PRO A 260 -11.37 -5.56 -18.95
N PRO A 261 -11.93 -6.69 -19.43
CA PRO A 261 -11.85 -7.01 -20.85
C PRO A 261 -12.45 -5.84 -21.61
N GLU A 262 -11.66 -5.23 -22.48
CA GLU A 262 -12.17 -4.27 -23.45
C GLU A 262 -13.29 -4.98 -24.21
N GLU A 263 -14.48 -4.37 -24.25
CA GLU A 263 -15.51 -4.78 -25.19
C GLU A 263 -14.98 -4.44 -26.58
N ILE A 264 -14.29 -5.41 -27.18
CA ILE A 264 -13.93 -5.39 -28.59
C ILE A 264 -15.25 -5.44 -29.37
N GLU A 265 -15.86 -4.27 -29.58
CA GLU A 265 -16.78 -4.02 -30.69
C GLU A 265 -16.09 -4.60 -31.94
N PRO A 266 -16.60 -5.70 -32.52
CA PRO A 266 -15.85 -6.42 -33.54
C PRO A 266 -15.80 -5.57 -34.79
N ALA A 267 -14.61 -5.01 -35.07
CA ALA A 267 -14.34 -4.19 -36.25
C ALA A 267 -14.93 -4.87 -37.51
N ALA A 268 -15.93 -4.22 -38.10
CA ALA A 268 -16.74 -4.77 -39.18
C ALA A 268 -15.89 -5.01 -40.44
N THR A 269 -15.34 -6.21 -40.55
CA THR A 269 -14.50 -6.66 -41.66
C THR A 269 -15.38 -6.98 -42.87
N ASN A 270 -15.91 -5.92 -43.49
CA ASN A 270 -16.75 -5.99 -44.68
C ASN A 270 -15.89 -6.29 -45.92
N ILE A 271 -15.55 -7.56 -46.12
CA ILE A 271 -14.96 -8.06 -47.37
C ILE A 271 -16.03 -8.84 -48.13
N GLN A 272 -16.69 -8.16 -49.09
CA GLN A 272 -17.48 -8.83 -50.12
C GLN A 272 -16.64 -9.06 -51.38
N PRO A 273 -16.57 -10.30 -51.90
CA PRO A 273 -16.26 -10.57 -53.30
C PRO A 273 -17.55 -10.54 -54.14
N ALA A 274 -17.48 -9.97 -55.33
CA ALA A 274 -18.64 -9.77 -56.21
C ALA A 274 -19.07 -11.04 -56.99
N LEU A 275 -20.40 -11.14 -57.24
CA LEU A 275 -21.12 -11.50 -58.50
C LEU A 275 -20.41 -12.51 -59.48
N GLN A 276 -21.02 -13.54 -60.09
CA GLN A 276 -22.42 -13.96 -60.38
C GLN A 276 -22.35 -15.34 -61.14
N PRO A 277 -23.38 -15.88 -61.86
CA PRO A 277 -24.83 -16.07 -61.60
C PRO A 277 -25.34 -17.53 -61.90
N GLY A 278 -26.61 -17.89 -61.58
CA GLY A 278 -27.29 -19.06 -62.19
C GLY A 278 -28.45 -19.74 -61.42
N LEU A 279 -29.65 -19.77 -62.00
CA LEU A 279 -30.93 -20.37 -61.51
C LEU A 279 -31.15 -21.83 -62.05
N PRO A 280 -32.27 -22.59 -61.79
CA PRO A 280 -33.29 -22.57 -60.71
C PRO A 280 -33.86 -23.96 -60.21
N SER A 281 -34.71 -23.93 -59.16
CA SER A 281 -35.89 -24.80 -58.84
C SER A 281 -35.75 -26.34 -58.69
N ALA A 282 -36.43 -27.05 -57.76
CA ALA A 282 -37.90 -27.07 -57.52
C ALA A 282 -38.32 -27.94 -56.31
N LYS A 283 -39.53 -27.69 -55.74
CA LYS A 283 -40.43 -28.57 -54.94
C LYS A 283 -39.82 -29.27 -53.69
N GLY A 284 -40.45 -29.38 -52.51
CA GLY A 284 -41.81 -29.14 -52.01
C GLY A 284 -41.99 -30.08 -50.79
N MET A 285 -42.52 -29.64 -49.64
CA MET A 285 -43.88 -29.93 -49.18
C MET A 285 -44.12 -29.36 -47.76
N LEU A 286 -45.39 -29.10 -47.46
CA LEU A 286 -46.01 -28.68 -46.20
C LEU A 286 -47.33 -29.48 -46.08
N PRO A 287 -48.17 -29.43 -45.02
CA PRO A 287 -48.09 -28.83 -43.66
C PRO A 287 -48.50 -29.92 -42.59
N PRO A 288 -49.38 -29.78 -41.55
CA PRO A 288 -49.96 -28.60 -40.86
C PRO A 288 -50.16 -28.60 -39.31
N VAL A 289 -50.08 -27.38 -38.73
CA VAL A 289 -51.07 -26.71 -37.81
C VAL A 289 -51.31 -27.18 -36.36
N ARG A 290 -51.19 -26.21 -35.41
CA ARG A 290 -52.21 -25.68 -34.44
C ARG A 290 -51.50 -24.71 -33.46
N THR A 291 -51.65 -23.38 -33.45
CA THR A 291 -52.79 -22.44 -33.24
C THR A 291 -53.40 -22.35 -31.82
N SER A 292 -52.85 -21.41 -31.03
CA SER A 292 -53.54 -20.29 -30.33
C SER A 292 -54.40 -20.44 -29.06
N SER A 293 -54.32 -19.38 -28.22
CA SER A 293 -55.34 -18.81 -27.28
C SER A 293 -55.39 -19.41 -25.84
N LYS A 294 -55.71 -18.69 -24.73
CA LYS A 294 -56.33 -17.36 -24.47
C LYS A 294 -55.86 -16.66 -23.15
N GLN A 295 -55.91 -15.31 -23.12
CA GLN A 295 -56.49 -14.34 -22.11
C GLN A 295 -56.35 -14.63 -20.58
N SER A 296 -55.73 -13.75 -19.74
CA SER A 296 -56.20 -12.46 -19.13
C SER A 296 -57.44 -12.57 -18.21
N SER A 297 -57.45 -12.15 -16.94
CA SER A 297 -57.69 -10.75 -16.42
C SER A 297 -58.16 -10.80 -14.93
N SER A 298 -58.29 -9.75 -14.09
CA SER A 298 -57.49 -8.52 -13.80
C SER A 298 -58.10 -7.66 -12.63
N SER A 299 -57.37 -7.31 -11.56
CA SER A 299 -57.79 -6.29 -10.52
C SER A 299 -56.59 -5.82 -9.66
N SER A 300 -56.17 -4.55 -9.50
CA SER A 300 -56.81 -3.23 -9.22
C SER A 300 -57.08 -2.97 -7.70
N SER A 301 -56.14 -2.42 -6.89
CA SER A 301 -55.87 -0.97 -6.61
C SER A 301 -56.86 -0.32 -5.59
N PRO A 302 -56.57 0.80 -4.85
CA PRO A 302 -55.41 1.72 -4.84
C PRO A 302 -54.87 2.03 -3.38
N PRO A 303 -54.43 3.25 -2.90
CA PRO A 303 -53.29 3.37 -1.96
C PRO A 303 -53.61 4.05 -0.59
N PRO A 304 -52.60 4.40 0.24
CA PRO A 304 -52.25 5.83 0.33
C PRO A 304 -50.73 6.13 0.46
N SER A 305 -50.39 7.42 0.46
CA SER A 305 -49.05 8.00 0.41
C SER A 305 -48.48 8.47 1.77
N SER A 306 -47.19 8.24 2.04
CA SER A 306 -46.18 9.30 2.30
C SER A 306 -44.84 8.77 2.85
N SER A 307 -43.73 9.34 2.37
CA SER A 307 -42.36 9.39 2.94
C SER A 307 -41.75 8.15 3.64
N ALA A 308 -40.76 7.52 2.99
CA ALA A 308 -39.47 7.15 3.58
C ALA A 308 -38.50 6.69 2.47
N ALA A 309 -37.20 6.81 2.71
CA ALA A 309 -36.16 6.39 1.75
C ALA A 309 -36.08 4.85 1.63
N ALA A 310 -35.89 4.36 0.40
CA ALA A 310 -35.36 3.03 0.11
C ALA A 310 -34.02 3.24 -0.64
N ALA A 311 -32.87 2.72 -0.22
CA ALA A 311 -32.58 1.35 0.25
C ALA A 311 -32.79 0.32 -0.87
N ALA A 312 -32.01 0.42 -1.94
CA ALA A 312 -31.82 -0.67 -2.89
C ALA A 312 -30.80 -1.66 -2.30
N ALA A 313 -31.23 -2.91 -2.12
CA ALA A 313 -30.41 -3.95 -1.50
C ALA A 313 -29.33 -4.47 -2.47
N VAL A 314 -28.07 -4.40 -2.06
CA VAL A 314 -27.02 -5.29 -2.56
C VAL A 314 -26.76 -6.33 -1.48
N SER A 315 -27.23 -7.55 -1.71
CA SER A 315 -27.03 -8.66 -0.77
C SER A 315 -25.57 -9.08 -0.71
N PHE A 316 -24.89 -8.58 0.34
CA PHE A 316 -24.12 -9.39 1.27
C PHE A 316 -23.23 -10.50 0.68
N ASN A 317 -21.92 -10.23 0.66
CA ASN A 317 -20.95 -11.22 1.14
C ASN A 317 -20.01 -10.57 2.16
N ALA A 318 -20.60 -9.95 3.19
CA ALA A 318 -19.86 -9.58 4.39
C ALA A 318 -19.64 -10.86 5.21
N GLY A 319 -18.57 -11.59 4.86
CA GLY A 319 -18.06 -12.68 5.66
C GLY A 319 -17.58 -12.15 7.00
N SER A 320 -18.42 -12.29 8.03
CA SER A 320 -18.11 -11.92 9.41
C SER A 320 -16.82 -12.59 9.87
N ASN A 321 -15.76 -11.80 10.03
CA ASN A 321 -14.54 -12.23 10.73
C ASN A 321 -14.16 -11.22 11.82
N VAL A 322 -15.11 -10.96 12.72
CA VAL A 322 -14.81 -10.47 14.07
C VAL A 322 -14.18 -11.64 14.81
N GLY A 323 -12.86 -11.81 14.65
CA GLY A 323 -12.17 -13.02 15.10
C GLY A 323 -10.65 -12.86 15.12
N THR A 324 -10.15 -12.42 16.29
CA THR A 324 -8.74 -12.42 16.72
C THR A 324 -7.72 -11.61 15.88
N PRO A 325 -6.78 -10.87 16.51
CA PRO A 325 -5.58 -10.41 15.81
C PRO A 325 -4.77 -11.63 15.35
N PRO A 326 -4.14 -11.61 14.16
CA PRO A 326 -3.54 -12.82 13.58
C PRO A 326 -2.40 -13.35 14.45
N SER A 327 -2.59 -14.54 15.02
CA SER A 327 -1.67 -15.26 15.92
C SER A 327 -0.40 -15.79 15.25
N SER A 328 -0.05 -15.29 14.07
CA SER A 328 1.06 -15.75 13.24
C SER A 328 1.73 -14.58 12.50
N ARG A 329 2.30 -13.66 13.28
CA ARG A 329 3.30 -12.69 12.80
C ARG A 329 4.67 -13.31 13.08
N GLY A 330 5.34 -13.82 12.05
CA GLY A 330 6.40 -14.82 12.19
C GLY A 330 7.80 -14.22 12.27
N GLY A 331 8.64 -14.69 13.20
CA GLY A 331 10.04 -14.27 13.35
C GLY A 331 10.19 -13.18 14.40
N LEU A 332 10.14 -11.90 14.02
CA LEU A 332 10.52 -10.77 14.88
C LEU A 332 9.64 -10.63 16.14
N PHE A 333 8.33 -10.85 16.02
CA PHE A 333 7.40 -10.91 17.16
C PHE A 333 7.76 -12.07 18.11
N THR A 334 8.22 -13.20 17.56
CA THR A 334 8.73 -14.33 18.35
C THR A 334 10.04 -13.96 19.03
N SER A 335 10.96 -13.24 18.37
CA SER A 335 12.23 -12.80 18.95
C SER A 335 12.04 -11.81 20.10
N ILE A 336 11.21 -10.77 19.96
CA ILE A 336 10.90 -9.83 21.06
C ILE A 336 10.17 -10.56 22.21
N ARG A 337 9.22 -11.45 21.90
CA ARG A 337 8.52 -12.28 22.89
C ARG A 337 9.47 -13.24 23.62
N ASN A 338 10.44 -13.81 22.92
CA ASN A 338 11.44 -14.71 23.48
C ASN A 338 12.47 -13.93 24.32
N PHE A 339 12.87 -12.73 23.90
CA PHE A 339 13.70 -11.82 24.68
C PHE A 339 13.09 -11.57 26.07
N PHE A 340 11.82 -11.13 26.13
CA PHE A 340 11.12 -10.90 27.41
C PHE A 340 10.84 -12.17 28.23
N ARG A 341 10.80 -13.35 27.60
CA ARG A 341 10.70 -14.65 28.30
C ARG A 341 12.04 -15.11 28.87
N ASN A 342 13.14 -14.80 28.20
CA ASN A 342 14.48 -15.27 28.55
C ASN A 342 15.21 -14.29 29.49
N THR A 343 14.79 -13.03 29.59
CA THR A 343 15.25 -12.13 30.66
C THR A 343 14.77 -12.64 32.03
N PRO A 344 15.66 -12.93 33.00
CA PRO A 344 15.26 -13.49 34.28
C PRO A 344 14.33 -12.55 35.04
N GLN A 345 13.20 -13.11 35.49
CA GLN A 345 12.26 -12.41 36.36
C GLN A 345 12.86 -12.31 37.76
N HIS A 346 13.49 -11.18 38.09
CA HIS A 346 13.75 -10.86 39.49
C HIS A 346 12.41 -10.68 40.21
N ALA A 347 12.07 -11.66 41.04
CA ALA A 347 10.88 -11.65 41.88
C ALA A 347 10.89 -10.48 42.87
N ASN A 348 9.70 -10.11 43.34
CA ASN A 348 9.42 -9.04 44.30
C ASN A 348 10.49 -8.85 45.38
N PRO A 349 11.01 -7.62 45.59
CA PRO A 349 11.70 -7.26 46.82
C PRO A 349 10.66 -6.83 47.87
N MET A 350 10.23 -7.78 48.71
CA MET A 350 9.64 -7.44 50.02
C MET A 350 10.20 -8.41 51.07
N CYS A 351 10.92 -7.85 52.05
CA CYS A 351 11.83 -8.53 52.99
C CYS A 351 13.04 -9.19 52.28
N ASP A 352 14.30 -8.82 52.48
CA ASP A 352 14.96 -8.21 53.65
C ASP A 352 16.16 -7.35 53.25
N ALA A 353 16.56 -6.42 54.13
CA ALA A 353 17.74 -5.59 53.95
C ALA A 353 18.95 -6.14 54.73
N ALA A 354 19.94 -6.72 54.02
CA ALA A 354 21.32 -6.83 54.50
C ALA A 354 22.31 -7.16 53.35
N THR A 355 23.40 -6.39 53.29
CA THR A 355 24.75 -6.78 52.78
C THR A 355 24.87 -7.46 51.41
N ALA A 356 25.20 -6.67 50.38
CA ALA A 356 26.33 -6.94 49.47
C ALA A 356 26.59 -5.70 48.58
N GLU A 357 27.67 -4.96 48.84
CA GLU A 357 28.36 -4.17 47.82
C GLU A 357 29.40 -5.08 47.14
N GLN A 358 29.80 -4.74 45.90
CA GLN A 358 30.76 -5.48 45.04
C GLN A 358 30.14 -6.74 44.37
N SER A 359 30.44 -7.08 43.11
CA SER A 359 31.36 -6.49 42.12
C SER A 359 30.64 -5.77 40.97
N ALA A 360 31.34 -4.83 40.34
CA ALA A 360 31.05 -4.41 38.98
C ALA A 360 31.89 -5.30 38.05
N ASP A 361 31.23 -6.25 37.40
CA ASP A 361 31.75 -6.93 36.23
C ASP A 361 30.83 -6.55 35.06
N ASP A 362 31.32 -5.66 34.20
CA ASP A 362 30.67 -5.28 32.95
C ASP A 362 30.76 -6.43 31.94
N ASP A 363 30.06 -7.54 32.21
CA ASP A 363 29.79 -8.53 31.19
C ASP A 363 28.92 -7.88 30.10
N GLU A 364 29.52 -7.65 28.94
CA GLU A 364 28.83 -7.31 27.70
C GLU A 364 27.82 -8.42 27.38
N MET A 365 26.61 -8.29 27.92
CA MET A 365 25.48 -9.17 27.68
C MET A 365 25.17 -9.16 26.18
N SER A 366 25.76 -10.14 25.51
CA SER A 366 25.78 -10.29 24.06
C SER A 366 24.39 -10.07 23.48
N ASN A 367 24.30 -9.11 22.55
CA ASN A 367 23.02 -8.66 22.01
C ASN A 367 22.18 -9.86 21.52
N PRO A 368 21.07 -10.22 22.20
CA PRO A 368 20.27 -11.40 21.86
C PRO A 368 19.42 -11.21 20.60
N PHE A 369 19.53 -10.04 19.96
CA PHE A 369 19.03 -9.76 18.60
C PHE A 369 20.11 -9.94 17.53
N LYS A 370 21.30 -10.47 17.86
CA LYS A 370 22.25 -10.89 16.82
C LYS A 370 21.79 -12.26 16.29
N PRO A 371 21.27 -12.36 15.04
CA PRO A 371 21.02 -13.66 14.42
C PRO A 371 22.27 -14.55 14.41
N SER A 372 22.10 -15.85 14.19
CA SER A 372 23.26 -16.72 13.94
C SER A 372 24.06 -16.19 12.73
N GLU A 373 25.37 -16.45 12.64
CA GLU A 373 26.16 -15.93 11.51
C GLU A 373 25.58 -16.36 10.15
N GLU A 374 24.96 -17.54 10.08
CA GLU A 374 24.22 -18.04 8.91
C GLU A 374 22.91 -17.24 8.65
N GLU A 375 22.05 -17.05 9.66
CA GLU A 375 20.83 -16.22 9.53
C GLU A 375 21.16 -14.76 9.18
N GLN A 376 22.28 -14.24 9.71
CA GLN A 376 22.78 -12.91 9.47
C GLN A 376 23.22 -12.75 8.01
N THR A 377 23.94 -13.74 7.45
CA THR A 377 24.27 -13.75 6.01
C THR A 377 23.04 -13.86 5.11
N GLU A 378 22.03 -14.67 5.45
CA GLU A 378 20.78 -14.74 4.66
C GLU A 378 19.98 -13.42 4.71
N GLU A 379 19.97 -12.72 5.84
CA GLU A 379 19.31 -11.42 5.99
C GLU A 379 20.07 -10.31 5.24
N ASP A 380 21.41 -10.30 5.28
CA ASP A 380 22.25 -9.38 4.51
C ASP A 380 22.15 -9.61 2.99
N GLU A 381 22.16 -10.86 2.53
CA GLU A 381 21.93 -11.19 1.11
C GLU A 381 20.55 -10.72 0.63
N LEU A 382 19.53 -10.86 1.47
CA LEU A 382 18.18 -10.42 1.16
C LEU A 382 18.05 -8.89 1.18
N GLU A 383 18.63 -8.21 2.16
CA GLU A 383 18.68 -6.75 2.20
C GLU A 383 19.38 -6.19 0.95
N ASN A 384 20.48 -6.81 0.52
CA ASN A 384 21.15 -6.46 -0.74
C ASN A 384 20.27 -6.74 -1.97
N ALA A 385 19.51 -7.84 -2.00
CA ALA A 385 18.56 -8.12 -3.07
C ALA A 385 17.38 -7.12 -3.11
N ILE A 386 16.92 -6.64 -1.96
CA ILE A 386 15.92 -5.57 -1.85
C ILE A 386 16.50 -4.26 -2.40
N LYS A 387 17.66 -3.84 -1.92
CA LYS A 387 18.36 -2.61 -2.37
C LYS A 387 18.60 -2.62 -3.88
N LEU A 388 19.09 -3.74 -4.42
CA LEU A 388 19.34 -3.89 -5.85
C LEU A 388 18.05 -3.78 -6.67
N SER A 389 17.00 -4.52 -6.29
CA SER A 389 15.72 -4.49 -7.02
C SER A 389 15.04 -3.11 -6.96
N LEU A 390 15.25 -2.35 -5.89
CA LEU A 390 14.77 -0.98 -5.76
C LEU A 390 15.56 -0.02 -6.67
N ALA A 391 16.90 -0.13 -6.67
CA ALA A 391 17.76 0.67 -7.53
C ALA A 391 17.49 0.42 -9.02
N ASP A 392 17.34 -0.84 -9.43
CA ASP A 392 16.99 -1.22 -10.80
C ASP A 392 15.63 -0.63 -11.22
N ALA A 393 14.64 -0.66 -10.32
CA ALA A 393 13.30 -0.12 -10.58
C ALA A 393 13.28 1.42 -10.64
N GLU A 394 14.07 2.11 -9.82
CA GLU A 394 14.21 3.57 -9.88
C GLU A 394 14.98 4.00 -11.14
N ALA A 395 16.05 3.28 -11.52
CA ALA A 395 16.75 3.51 -12.79
C ALA A 395 15.84 3.29 -14.01
N ALA A 396 15.03 2.23 -14.01
CA ALA A 396 14.03 1.99 -15.05
C ALA A 396 12.97 3.10 -15.14
N LYS A 397 12.55 3.66 -13.98
CA LYS A 397 11.60 4.78 -13.92
C LYS A 397 12.17 6.06 -14.51
N GLU A 398 13.42 6.42 -14.19
CA GLU A 398 14.03 7.62 -14.77
C GLU A 398 14.31 7.44 -16.28
N ALA A 399 14.75 6.26 -16.70
CA ALA A 399 14.91 5.95 -18.13
C ALA A 399 13.58 5.98 -18.92
N ALA A 400 12.44 5.67 -18.28
CA ALA A 400 11.12 5.83 -18.90
C ALA A 400 10.76 7.31 -19.10
N LYS A 401 10.96 8.16 -18.08
CA LYS A 401 10.75 9.62 -18.21
C LYS A 401 11.62 10.26 -19.29
N GLU A 402 12.89 9.84 -19.40
CA GLU A 402 13.79 10.35 -20.43
C GLU A 402 13.28 10.04 -21.85
N ARG A 403 12.64 8.87 -22.04
CA ARG A 403 11.98 8.52 -23.31
C ARG A 403 10.74 9.37 -23.57
N GLU A 404 9.85 9.51 -22.59
CA GLU A 404 8.66 10.38 -22.71
C GLU A 404 9.05 11.83 -23.08
N VAL A 405 10.12 12.35 -22.49
CA VAL A 405 10.66 13.69 -22.80
C VAL A 405 11.24 13.77 -24.20
N GLU A 406 11.87 12.73 -24.72
CA GLU A 406 12.39 12.74 -26.10
C GLU A 406 11.28 12.53 -27.14
N GLU A 407 10.32 11.64 -26.90
CA GLU A 407 9.11 11.47 -27.70
C GLU A 407 8.30 12.78 -27.78
N ALA A 408 8.19 13.52 -26.68
CA ALA A 408 7.58 14.85 -26.66
C ALA A 408 8.32 15.87 -27.54
N LYS A 409 9.68 15.86 -27.53
CA LYS A 409 10.48 16.72 -28.42
C LYS A 409 10.37 16.31 -29.89
N GLU A 410 10.28 15.02 -30.18
CA GLU A 410 10.06 14.52 -31.53
C GLU A 410 8.69 14.95 -32.06
N MET A 411 7.63 14.85 -31.24
CA MET A 411 6.32 15.40 -31.58
C MET A 411 6.35 16.93 -31.76
N GLU A 412 7.04 17.69 -30.89
CA GLU A 412 7.18 19.14 -31.06
C GLU A 412 7.91 19.50 -32.36
N ARG A 413 8.95 18.74 -32.73
CA ARG A 413 9.69 18.91 -33.98
C ARG A 413 8.81 18.61 -35.19
N ALA A 414 8.10 17.49 -35.19
CA ALA A 414 7.18 17.11 -36.28
C ALA A 414 6.04 18.14 -36.45
N VAL A 415 5.53 18.73 -35.36
CA VAL A 415 4.56 19.83 -35.42
C VAL A 415 5.17 21.10 -36.02
N LYS A 416 6.41 21.45 -35.69
CA LYS A 416 7.12 22.60 -36.30
C LYS A 416 7.36 22.40 -37.79
N GLU A 417 7.86 21.23 -38.19
CA GLU A 417 8.06 20.87 -39.61
C GLU A 417 6.73 20.95 -40.39
N SER A 418 5.63 20.43 -39.82
CA SER A 418 4.29 20.52 -40.41
C SER A 418 3.76 21.96 -40.52
N LEU A 419 4.14 22.86 -39.61
CA LEU A 419 3.79 24.28 -39.66
C LEU A 419 4.62 25.01 -40.73
N GLU A 420 5.93 24.74 -40.82
CA GLU A 420 6.82 25.31 -41.84
C GLU A 420 6.41 24.86 -43.25
N GLU A 421 6.05 23.59 -43.45
CA GLU A 421 5.47 23.11 -44.72
C GLU A 421 4.19 23.86 -45.08
N LYS A 422 3.31 24.09 -44.10
CA LYS A 422 2.06 24.83 -44.31
C LYS A 422 2.28 26.29 -44.68
N GLU A 423 3.20 26.98 -43.99
CA GLU A 423 3.58 28.36 -44.32
C GLU A 423 4.19 28.45 -45.73
N ASN A 424 5.02 27.48 -46.11
CA ASN A 424 5.58 27.38 -47.46
C ASN A 424 4.48 27.16 -48.52
N TRP A 425 3.50 26.28 -48.26
CA TRP A 425 2.35 26.08 -49.15
C TRP A 425 1.45 27.32 -49.26
N ASP A 426 1.23 28.06 -48.17
CA ASP A 426 0.47 29.30 -48.18
C ASP A 426 1.25 30.43 -48.90
N ALA A 427 2.58 30.47 -48.80
CA ALA A 427 3.44 31.35 -49.59
C ALA A 427 3.41 31.01 -51.09
N VAL A 428 3.43 29.73 -51.46
CA VAL A 428 3.23 29.26 -52.85
C VAL A 428 1.83 29.65 -53.36
N ARG A 429 0.78 29.52 -52.53
CA ARG A 429 -0.59 29.92 -52.90
C ARG A 429 -0.74 31.44 -53.09
N ASN A 430 0.04 32.25 -52.37
CA ASN A 430 0.00 33.71 -52.49
C ASN A 430 0.90 34.26 -53.60
N THR A 431 1.98 33.56 -53.97
CA THR A 431 2.87 33.95 -55.08
C THR A 431 2.39 33.44 -56.43
N THR A 432 1.73 32.28 -56.46
CA THR A 432 0.98 31.82 -57.63
C THR A 432 -0.33 32.61 -57.69
N ASN A 433 -0.58 33.37 -58.75
CA ASN A 433 -1.81 34.16 -58.87
C ASN A 433 -3.02 33.26 -59.22
N VAL A 434 -3.48 32.44 -58.26
CA VAL A 434 -4.50 31.38 -58.45
C VAL A 434 -5.85 31.96 -58.93
N HIS A 435 -6.10 33.26 -58.71
CA HIS A 435 -7.29 33.93 -59.22
C HIS A 435 -7.31 34.21 -60.73
N GLU A 436 -6.19 34.08 -61.47
CA GLU A 436 -6.13 34.39 -62.91
C GLU A 436 -6.10 33.18 -63.86
N LYS A 437 -6.04 31.93 -63.36
CA LYS A 437 -5.97 30.72 -64.22
C LYS A 437 -6.95 29.59 -63.86
N LEU A 438 -8.07 29.92 -63.22
CA LEU A 438 -9.03 28.90 -62.76
C LEU A 438 -10.00 28.25 -63.78
N PRO A 439 -10.04 28.52 -65.11
CA PRO A 439 -10.96 27.83 -66.02
C PRO A 439 -10.38 26.68 -66.87
N GLU A 440 -9.09 26.32 -66.79
CA GLU A 440 -8.48 25.29 -67.68
C GLU A 440 -7.95 24.01 -66.99
N MET A 441 -8.00 23.89 -65.65
CA MET A 441 -7.50 22.70 -64.93
C MET A 441 -8.59 21.81 -64.30
N MET A 442 -9.86 21.98 -64.68
CA MET A 442 -10.99 21.16 -64.16
C MET A 442 -11.04 19.71 -64.68
N THR A 443 -10.00 19.21 -65.35
CA THR A 443 -9.92 17.82 -65.86
C THR A 443 -8.91 16.94 -65.11
N GLN A 444 -8.42 17.36 -63.94
CA GLN A 444 -7.56 16.54 -63.04
C GLN A 444 -8.07 16.42 -61.60
N ALA A 445 -9.36 16.69 -61.36
CA ALA A 445 -10.00 16.57 -60.04
C ALA A 445 -10.05 15.11 -59.49
N ASP A 446 -9.83 14.10 -60.34
CA ASP A 446 -9.93 12.69 -59.94
C ASP A 446 -8.76 12.19 -59.09
N VAL A 447 -7.61 12.89 -59.05
CA VAL A 447 -6.43 12.45 -58.29
C VAL A 447 -6.52 12.84 -56.81
N THR A 448 -7.06 14.01 -56.48
CA THR A 448 -7.21 14.47 -55.09
C THR A 448 -8.28 13.70 -54.33
N SER A 449 -9.33 13.19 -55.02
CA SER A 449 -10.34 12.34 -54.39
C SER A 449 -9.80 10.96 -53.95
N LEU A 450 -8.76 10.44 -54.61
CA LEU A 450 -8.20 9.13 -54.27
C LEU A 450 -7.26 9.18 -53.06
N VAL A 451 -6.54 10.30 -52.87
CA VAL A 451 -5.55 10.45 -51.79
C VAL A 451 -6.22 10.88 -50.47
N PHE A 452 -7.20 11.78 -50.50
CA PHE A 452 -7.89 12.21 -49.28
C PHE A 452 -8.88 11.16 -48.71
N GLY A 453 -9.38 10.24 -49.53
CA GLY A 453 -10.24 9.14 -49.08
C GLY A 453 -9.54 8.11 -48.18
N GLY A 454 -8.21 8.01 -48.25
CA GLY A 454 -7.43 7.03 -47.46
C GLY A 454 -7.01 7.50 -46.07
N LEU A 455 -6.96 8.81 -45.81
CA LEU A 455 -6.38 9.39 -44.59
C LEU A 455 -7.41 9.75 -43.49
N LEU A 456 -8.72 9.63 -43.77
CA LEU A 456 -9.78 9.92 -42.81
C LEU A 456 -10.42 8.66 -42.18
N SER A 457 -9.84 7.48 -42.39
CA SER A 457 -10.34 6.20 -41.84
C SER A 457 -9.54 5.66 -40.65
N THR A 458 -8.56 6.42 -40.13
CA THR A 458 -7.72 6.03 -38.98
C THR A 458 -7.83 7.01 -37.81
N SER A 459 -8.98 7.67 -37.66
CA SER A 459 -9.32 8.52 -36.52
C SER A 459 -10.81 8.40 -36.20
N ALA A 460 -11.14 7.33 -35.46
CA ALA A 460 -12.37 7.14 -34.69
C ALA A 460 -12.06 6.11 -33.58
#